data_AF-E0UGY5-F1
#
_entry.id   AF-E0UGY5-F1
#
_cell.length_a   1.000
_cell.length_b   1.000
_cell.length_c   1.000
_cell.angle_alpha   90.00
_cell.angle_beta   90.00
_cell.angle_gamma   90.00
#
_symmetry.space_group_name_H-M   'P 1'
#
loop_
_entity.id
_entity.type
_entity.pdbx_description
1 polymer ?
#
loop_
_entity_poly.entity_id
_entity_poly.type
_entity_poly.pdbx_seq_one_letter_code
_entity_poly.pdbx_strand_id
1 'polypeptide(L)'
;MISPELYPVKPLEEKFADSSLLKTNSAYVGSISDGLLSSKHELALGSGSETEFVNHQAARLSLGRSWVNNSTLTPIFNTPLDFAGNSLETARDITVNAVSQIYTDWAGYTDPNDYYRFFVSDRGNFNLSLNGMSNDGDVQLLNSAGAVIAVSQAESQLSERISTPLEAGTYYIRVYPYNGETYYNLQVSLDSNQWYDQTLGDSQLLSLTRSLASDGNLSRNDMISILRNSEDGNVIDATELKDLRTILNNHSRFNMEGYVVNLANKIVNGNLANINAGFGNLYAGSSGFVMENLIGKWFLGNDRPDVTSEGLSYQYTSGSLFQNNINANDIRQGLVGDCYYLSSLSSIAQEKPSNIQDMFIDNGDNTFTVRFFNNGVADYVTVDRYLPTNQYGYVVYAGLGNLYNNPANELWVSLAEKAYAQLAQEEGWSRPGMAENSYAAIEGGWMDAAIQEITGLTTTSTDVNSMTQSDLINLVNSNQILTAGFIYGSGYGVINDHAYTITGYDALTGRFHLRNPWGFYHAALSWQELLDLNTIIQYSNV
;
A
#
# COMPACT_ATOMS: atom_id res chain seq x y z
N MET A 1 17.63 -9.24 43.11
CA MET A 1 19.02 -9.14 42.64
C MET A 1 19.57 -10.55 42.52
N ILE A 2 19.48 -11.14 41.34
CA ILE A 2 20.13 -12.40 40.96
C ILE A 2 20.88 -12.07 39.67
N SER A 3 22.17 -12.41 39.64
CA SER A 3 23.15 -12.08 38.60
C SER A 3 22.82 -12.76 37.27
N PRO A 4 22.96 -12.09 36.10
CA PRO A 4 22.86 -12.72 34.80
C PRO A 4 24.22 -13.37 34.46
N GLU A 5 24.42 -14.63 34.84
CA GLU A 5 25.51 -15.43 34.28
C GLU A 5 25.14 -15.92 32.88
N LEU A 6 25.80 -15.29 31.90
CA LEU A 6 26.45 -15.94 30.76
C LEU A 6 25.68 -17.08 30.07
N TYR A 7 24.88 -16.72 29.07
CA TYR A 7 24.80 -17.54 27.86
C TYR A 7 26.11 -17.33 27.08
N PRO A 8 26.99 -18.33 26.95
CA PRO A 8 28.07 -18.24 25.98
C PRO A 8 27.41 -18.27 24.60
N VAL A 9 27.42 -17.13 23.91
CA VAL A 9 27.27 -17.10 22.46
C VAL A 9 28.44 -17.92 21.92
N LYS A 10 28.18 -19.18 21.56
CA LYS A 10 29.16 -19.94 20.78
C LYS A 10 29.33 -19.19 19.45
N PRO A 11 30.56 -18.96 18.98
CA PRO A 11 30.77 -18.62 17.57
C PRO A 11 30.11 -19.74 16.75
N LEU A 12 29.20 -19.36 15.85
CA LEU A 12 28.70 -20.27 14.82
C LEU A 12 29.92 -20.71 14.00
N GLU A 13 30.23 -22.01 14.05
CA GLU A 13 31.25 -22.60 13.18
C GLU A 13 30.76 -22.47 11.73
N GLU A 14 31.53 -21.75 10.93
CA GLU A 14 31.36 -21.57 9.49
C GLU A 14 31.26 -22.93 8.78
N LYS A 15 30.12 -23.17 8.12
CA LYS A 15 30.05 -24.05 6.96
C LYS A 15 29.58 -23.23 5.77
N PHE A 16 30.48 -22.46 5.19
CA PHE A 16 30.26 -21.92 3.84
C PHE A 16 31.06 -22.72 2.83
N ALA A 17 30.29 -23.29 1.90
CA ALA A 17 30.79 -23.88 0.68
C ALA A 17 31.41 -22.78 -0.20
N ASP A 18 32.57 -23.10 -0.73
CA ASP A 18 33.38 -22.37 -1.69
C ASP A 18 32.56 -21.79 -2.84
N SER A 19 32.53 -20.46 -2.96
CA SER A 19 32.06 -19.73 -4.14
C SER A 19 33.22 -19.00 -4.83
N SER A 20 34.34 -19.69 -5.01
CA SER A 20 35.28 -19.32 -6.07
C SER A 20 34.75 -19.83 -7.41
N LEU A 21 34.08 -18.96 -8.19
CA LEU A 21 34.03 -18.99 -9.66
C LEU A 21 33.12 -17.86 -10.14
N LEU A 22 33.72 -16.76 -10.60
CA LEU A 22 33.30 -16.00 -11.79
C LEU A 22 34.24 -14.79 -11.95
N LYS A 23 35.41 -15.04 -12.54
CA LYS A 23 36.18 -14.02 -13.28
C LYS A 23 36.47 -14.57 -14.67
N THR A 24 36.28 -13.70 -15.67
CA THR A 24 36.59 -13.85 -17.11
C THR A 24 35.58 -14.72 -17.90
N ASN A 25 35.05 -14.33 -19.07
CA ASN A 25 35.74 -13.80 -20.25
C ASN A 25 34.85 -12.92 -21.15
N SER A 26 35.52 -12.03 -21.89
CA SER A 26 35.00 -11.18 -22.97
C SER A 26 34.73 -11.92 -24.29
N ALA A 27 33.88 -11.28 -25.11
CA ALA A 27 33.87 -11.27 -26.58
C ALA A 27 33.45 -12.54 -27.33
N TYR A 28 32.30 -12.44 -28.01
CA TYR A 28 32.14 -13.00 -29.36
C TYR A 28 31.21 -12.13 -30.20
N VAL A 29 31.79 -11.50 -31.22
CA VAL A 29 31.10 -10.87 -32.36
C VAL A 29 31.02 -11.93 -33.45
N GLY A 30 29.87 -12.12 -34.10
CA GLY A 30 29.78 -13.06 -35.22
C GLY A 30 28.42 -13.18 -35.89
N SER A 31 28.28 -12.42 -36.99
CA SER A 31 27.53 -12.70 -38.21
C SER A 31 26.00 -12.85 -38.17
N ILE A 32 25.37 -11.79 -38.68
CA ILE A 32 24.12 -11.80 -39.46
C ILE A 32 24.39 -12.51 -40.81
N SER A 33 23.48 -13.36 -41.26
CA SER A 33 23.38 -13.76 -42.67
C SER A 33 21.92 -13.88 -43.10
N ASP A 34 21.65 -13.24 -44.23
CA ASP A 34 20.41 -13.09 -44.98
C ASP A 34 19.65 -14.38 -45.33
N GLY A 35 18.36 -14.21 -45.63
CA GLY A 35 17.53 -15.22 -46.29
C GLY A 35 16.16 -14.71 -46.71
N LEU A 36 16.12 -13.83 -47.72
CA LEU A 36 14.95 -13.40 -48.49
C LEU A 36 14.10 -14.57 -49.04
N LEU A 37 12.79 -14.32 -49.21
CA LEU A 37 11.99 -14.43 -50.47
C LEU A 37 10.50 -14.24 -50.12
N SER A 38 9.82 -13.14 -50.47
CA SER A 38 9.37 -12.69 -51.82
C SER A 38 8.01 -13.27 -52.25
N SER A 39 6.97 -12.42 -52.25
CA SER A 39 6.04 -12.19 -53.39
C SER A 39 5.26 -10.89 -53.12
N LYS A 40 5.62 -9.74 -53.70
CA LYS A 40 5.20 -9.19 -55.01
C LYS A 40 3.71 -9.32 -55.33
N HIS A 41 2.99 -8.19 -55.24
CA HIS A 41 2.13 -7.70 -56.33
C HIS A 41 2.06 -6.17 -56.30
N GLU A 42 2.34 -5.56 -57.45
CA GLU A 42 2.37 -4.11 -57.71
C GLU A 42 0.98 -3.52 -58.01
N LEU A 43 0.78 -2.31 -57.47
CA LEU A 43 0.24 -1.06 -58.05
C LEU A 43 -1.06 -1.09 -58.90
N ALA A 44 -2.05 -0.32 -58.41
CA ALA A 44 -2.72 0.71 -59.20
C ALA A 44 -3.28 1.83 -58.29
N LEU A 45 -3.09 3.08 -58.74
CA LEU A 45 -3.45 4.36 -58.13
C LEU A 45 -4.97 4.60 -58.08
N GLY A 46 -5.45 5.37 -57.09
CA GLY A 46 -6.73 6.06 -57.21
C GLY A 46 -7.40 6.51 -55.90
N SER A 47 -7.12 7.75 -55.50
CA SER A 47 -8.03 8.72 -54.84
C SER A 47 -8.84 8.33 -53.59
N GLY A 48 -8.64 9.11 -52.51
CA GLY A 48 -9.78 9.62 -51.73
C GLY A 48 -9.72 9.42 -50.22
N SER A 49 -9.71 10.56 -49.51
CA SER A 49 -10.09 10.83 -48.11
C SER A 49 -9.26 10.19 -46.97
N GLU A 50 -8.31 10.99 -46.47
CA GLU A 50 -7.89 10.97 -45.07
C GLU A 50 -8.97 11.68 -44.21
N THR A 51 -9.49 10.97 -43.20
CA THR A 51 -10.20 11.56 -42.07
C THR A 51 -9.20 11.79 -40.94
N GLU A 52 -8.73 13.02 -40.82
CA GLU A 52 -7.93 13.52 -39.69
C GLU A 52 -8.80 13.80 -38.47
N PHE A 53 -8.24 13.47 -37.31
CA PHE A 53 -8.68 13.81 -35.97
C PHE A 53 -8.75 15.33 -35.79
N VAL A 54 -9.92 15.84 -35.41
CA VAL A 54 -10.12 17.26 -35.09
C VAL A 54 -9.66 17.54 -33.66
N ASN A 55 -8.50 18.18 -33.54
CA ASN A 55 -8.12 18.97 -32.37
C ASN A 55 -8.75 20.37 -32.48
N HIS A 56 -9.37 20.82 -31.39
CA HIS A 56 -10.08 22.10 -31.29
C HIS A 56 -9.19 23.30 -31.63
N GLN A 57 -9.58 24.04 -32.67
CA GLN A 57 -9.01 25.33 -33.05
C GLN A 57 -9.45 26.45 -32.09
N ALA A 58 -8.45 27.21 -31.64
CA ALA A 58 -8.61 28.53 -31.05
C ALA A 58 -9.21 29.51 -32.06
N ALA A 59 -10.33 30.16 -31.72
CA ALA A 59 -10.96 31.18 -32.53
C ALA A 59 -10.11 32.47 -32.54
N ARG A 60 -9.60 32.84 -33.72
CA ARG A 60 -9.01 34.15 -34.02
C ARG A 60 -10.14 35.17 -34.23
N LEU A 61 -10.17 36.22 -33.41
CA LEU A 61 -11.02 37.39 -33.62
C LEU A 61 -10.43 38.33 -34.69
N SER A 62 -11.20 38.53 -35.75
CA SER A 62 -10.96 39.50 -36.82
C SER A 62 -11.21 40.93 -36.34
N LEU A 63 -10.18 41.78 -36.34
CA LEU A 63 -10.30 43.22 -36.08
C LEU A 63 -10.78 43.95 -37.34
N GLY A 64 -12.08 44.24 -37.40
CA GLY A 64 -12.64 45.24 -38.30
C GLY A 64 -12.48 46.65 -37.70
N ARG A 65 -11.68 47.51 -38.32
CA ARG A 65 -11.62 48.94 -37.98
C ARG A 65 -12.81 49.67 -38.59
N SER A 66 -13.62 50.32 -37.75
CA SER A 66 -14.44 51.48 -38.15
C SER A 66 -14.52 52.46 -36.97
N TRP A 67 -14.23 53.74 -37.24
CA TRP A 67 -14.17 54.81 -36.26
C TRP A 67 -15.54 55.45 -36.06
N VAL A 68 -16.13 55.37 -34.86
CA VAL A 68 -17.09 56.39 -34.37
C VAL A 68 -17.00 56.55 -32.84
N ASN A 69 -16.80 57.81 -32.46
CA ASN A 69 -16.91 58.56 -31.19
C ASN A 69 -17.18 57.89 -29.82
N ASN A 70 -16.45 58.47 -28.87
CA ASN A 70 -16.39 58.29 -27.42
C ASN A 70 -17.73 58.55 -26.67
N SER A 71 -18.28 57.52 -26.02
CA SER A 71 -19.08 57.64 -24.78
C SER A 71 -19.26 56.28 -24.10
N THR A 72 -18.67 56.15 -22.90
CA THR A 72 -18.88 55.13 -21.85
C THR A 72 -18.80 53.65 -22.24
N LEU A 73 -17.60 53.05 -22.12
CA LEU A 73 -17.46 51.60 -21.97
C LEU A 73 -17.88 51.22 -20.54
N THR A 74 -19.02 50.56 -20.40
CA THR A 74 -19.33 49.74 -19.22
C THR A 74 -18.43 48.50 -19.24
N PRO A 75 -17.92 48.02 -18.09
CA PRO A 75 -17.14 46.78 -18.05
C PRO A 75 -18.04 45.63 -18.50
N ILE A 76 -17.55 44.82 -19.44
CA ILE A 76 -18.17 43.54 -19.79
C ILE A 76 -17.81 42.61 -18.63
N PHE A 77 -18.76 42.34 -17.74
CA PHE A 77 -18.59 41.31 -16.72
C PHE A 77 -18.45 39.97 -17.45
N ASN A 78 -17.31 39.31 -17.26
CA ASN A 78 -17.10 37.95 -17.71
C ASN A 78 -17.98 37.07 -16.81
N THR A 79 -19.23 36.85 -17.22
CA THR A 79 -20.18 36.04 -16.44
C THR A 79 -19.58 34.64 -16.25
N PRO A 80 -19.56 34.09 -15.03
CA PRO A 80 -19.24 32.69 -14.80
C PRO A 80 -20.01 31.79 -15.76
N LEU A 81 -19.43 30.65 -16.11
CA LEU A 81 -20.09 29.68 -16.96
C LEU A 81 -21.20 29.02 -16.14
N ASP A 82 -22.45 29.33 -16.48
CA ASP A 82 -23.68 28.77 -15.92
C ASP A 82 -24.22 27.73 -16.91
N PHE A 83 -24.26 26.47 -16.47
CA PHE A 83 -24.83 25.37 -17.23
C PHE A 83 -26.11 24.80 -16.61
N ALA A 84 -26.43 25.14 -15.36
CA ALA A 84 -27.50 24.51 -14.59
C ALA A 84 -28.60 25.53 -14.26
N GLY A 85 -29.84 25.23 -14.65
CA GLY A 85 -30.93 26.20 -14.47
C GLY A 85 -31.40 26.35 -13.03
N ASN A 86 -32.05 27.48 -12.76
CA ASN A 86 -32.58 27.89 -11.44
C ASN A 86 -33.90 27.23 -11.01
N SER A 87 -34.40 26.25 -11.76
CA SER A 87 -35.63 25.52 -11.43
C SER A 87 -35.58 24.07 -11.91
N LEU A 88 -36.50 23.24 -11.39
CA LEU A 88 -36.63 21.83 -11.80
C LEU A 88 -36.87 21.67 -13.31
N GLU A 89 -37.60 22.61 -13.92
CA GLU A 89 -37.92 22.60 -15.35
C GLU A 89 -36.67 22.87 -16.21
N THR A 90 -35.80 23.76 -15.74
CA THR A 90 -34.57 24.18 -16.43
C THR A 90 -33.34 23.38 -15.97
N ALA A 91 -33.54 22.35 -15.16
CA ALA A 91 -32.46 21.57 -14.58
C ALA A 91 -31.58 20.94 -15.67
N ARG A 92 -30.27 20.96 -15.45
CA ARG A 92 -29.29 20.33 -16.34
C ARG A 92 -29.38 18.82 -16.23
N ASP A 93 -29.63 18.16 -17.37
CA ASP A 93 -29.60 16.70 -17.43
C ASP A 93 -28.17 16.19 -17.21
N ILE A 94 -28.02 15.27 -16.26
CA ILE A 94 -26.76 14.63 -15.94
C ILE A 94 -26.91 13.11 -15.94
N THR A 95 -25.81 12.43 -16.22
CA THR A 95 -25.73 10.97 -16.10
C THR A 95 -25.21 10.62 -14.71
N VAL A 96 -25.86 9.67 -14.06
CA VAL A 96 -25.41 9.06 -12.82
C VAL A 96 -25.35 7.55 -13.03
N ASN A 97 -24.17 6.96 -12.79
CA ASN A 97 -23.93 5.53 -12.92
C ASN A 97 -22.84 5.10 -11.92
N ALA A 98 -22.37 3.85 -11.99
CA ALA A 98 -21.38 3.33 -11.04
C ALA A 98 -20.02 4.05 -11.08
N VAL A 99 -19.68 4.73 -12.17
CA VAL A 99 -18.47 5.53 -12.30
C VAL A 99 -18.75 6.96 -11.84
N SER A 100 -17.97 7.45 -10.89
CA SER A 100 -18.06 8.85 -10.40
C SER A 100 -17.95 9.83 -11.56
N GLN A 101 -19.00 10.64 -11.76
CA GLN A 101 -19.05 11.73 -12.74
C GLN A 101 -18.85 13.06 -12.02
N ILE A 102 -18.13 13.99 -12.64
CA ILE A 102 -17.87 15.32 -12.09
C ILE A 102 -18.51 16.38 -12.99
N TYR A 103 -19.34 17.23 -12.40
CA TYR A 103 -19.95 18.39 -13.03
C TYR A 103 -19.44 19.65 -12.31
N THR A 104 -19.05 20.66 -13.08
CA THR A 104 -18.58 21.95 -12.55
C THR A 104 -19.54 23.06 -12.96
N ASP A 105 -19.73 24.00 -12.05
CA ASP A 105 -20.63 25.16 -12.19
C ASP A 105 -20.29 26.21 -11.12
N TRP A 106 -21.13 27.23 -11.05
CA TRP A 106 -21.04 28.33 -10.12
C TRP A 106 -22.42 28.75 -9.62
N ALA A 107 -22.54 28.97 -8.30
CA ALA A 107 -23.76 29.49 -7.69
C ALA A 107 -23.48 30.83 -6.98
N GLY A 108 -24.40 31.79 -7.07
CA GLY A 108 -24.21 33.13 -6.53
C GLY A 108 -25.46 33.98 -6.40
N TYR A 109 -25.32 35.28 -6.15
CA TYR A 109 -26.48 36.14 -5.89
C TYR A 109 -27.41 36.33 -7.09
N THR A 110 -26.83 36.32 -8.30
CA THR A 110 -27.60 36.43 -9.56
C THR A 110 -28.06 35.08 -10.08
N ASP A 111 -27.52 34.00 -9.52
CA ASP A 111 -27.78 32.61 -9.90
C ASP A 111 -27.81 31.72 -8.64
N PRO A 112 -28.87 31.84 -7.82
CA PRO A 112 -28.86 31.26 -6.49
C PRO A 112 -29.09 29.76 -6.46
N ASN A 113 -29.40 29.12 -7.59
CA ASN A 113 -29.69 27.69 -7.62
C ASN A 113 -29.21 27.05 -8.90
N ASP A 114 -28.46 25.97 -8.73
CA ASP A 114 -28.13 25.07 -9.82
C ASP A 114 -28.92 23.78 -9.64
N TYR A 115 -29.92 23.56 -10.49
CA TYR A 115 -30.66 22.31 -10.53
C TYR A 115 -30.07 21.34 -11.55
N TYR A 116 -29.84 20.12 -11.10
CA TYR A 116 -29.47 18.99 -11.95
C TYR A 116 -30.57 17.94 -11.92
N ARG A 117 -30.84 17.30 -13.07
CA ARG A 117 -31.82 16.22 -13.21
C ARG A 117 -31.12 14.93 -13.60
N PHE A 118 -31.49 13.83 -12.95
CA PHE A 118 -31.02 12.50 -13.33
C PHE A 118 -32.11 11.45 -13.18
N PHE A 119 -31.92 10.34 -13.90
CA PHE A 119 -32.82 9.19 -13.86
C PHE A 119 -32.09 7.98 -13.25
N VAL A 120 -32.74 7.39 -12.26
CA VAL A 120 -32.36 6.11 -11.65
C VAL A 120 -33.20 5.04 -12.34
N SER A 121 -32.58 4.18 -13.15
CA SER A 121 -33.31 3.12 -13.87
C SER A 121 -33.77 2.01 -12.95
N ASP A 122 -32.99 1.74 -11.91
CA ASP A 122 -33.18 0.64 -10.96
C ASP A 122 -32.72 1.09 -9.59
N ARG A 123 -33.28 0.48 -8.54
CA ARG A 123 -32.89 0.78 -7.16
C ARG A 123 -31.37 0.68 -7.00
N GLY A 124 -30.77 1.70 -6.39
CA GLY A 124 -29.34 1.77 -6.18
C GLY A 124 -28.95 2.75 -5.08
N ASN A 125 -27.73 2.65 -4.57
CA ASN A 125 -27.21 3.63 -3.61
C ASN A 125 -26.63 4.83 -4.34
N PHE A 126 -27.20 6.01 -4.11
CA PHE A 126 -26.77 7.26 -4.72
C PHE A 126 -25.78 7.97 -3.79
N ASN A 127 -24.63 8.38 -4.35
CA ASN A 127 -23.60 9.11 -3.63
C ASN A 127 -23.35 10.45 -4.33
N LEU A 128 -23.20 11.49 -3.51
CA LEU A 128 -22.95 12.86 -3.94
C LEU A 128 -21.88 13.49 -3.05
N SER A 129 -20.92 14.20 -3.65
CA SER A 129 -20.04 15.13 -2.96
C SER A 129 -19.96 16.47 -3.68
N LEU A 130 -20.12 17.56 -2.94
CA LEU A 130 -19.81 18.92 -3.41
C LEU A 130 -18.46 19.34 -2.82
N ASN A 131 -17.49 19.72 -3.64
CA ASN A 131 -16.18 20.16 -3.17
C ASN A 131 -15.53 21.20 -4.09
N GLY A 132 -14.33 21.67 -3.75
CA GLY A 132 -13.64 22.70 -4.52
C GLY A 132 -14.24 24.10 -4.36
N MET A 133 -15.06 24.30 -3.31
CA MET A 133 -15.82 25.51 -3.06
C MET A 133 -14.95 26.69 -2.63
N SER A 134 -15.15 27.86 -3.26
CA SER A 134 -14.49 29.11 -2.87
C SER A 134 -15.19 29.82 -1.70
N ASN A 135 -16.49 29.55 -1.54
CA ASN A 135 -17.37 30.05 -0.50
C ASN A 135 -18.37 28.95 -0.08
N ASP A 136 -19.01 29.12 1.08
CA ASP A 136 -19.94 28.13 1.65
C ASP A 136 -21.16 27.89 0.74
N GLY A 137 -21.43 26.61 0.45
CA GLY A 137 -22.46 26.15 -0.47
C GLY A 137 -23.08 24.84 0.01
N ASP A 138 -24.41 24.77 -0.07
CA ASP A 138 -25.22 23.67 0.42
C ASP A 138 -25.75 22.80 -0.73
N VAL A 139 -26.17 21.58 -0.42
CA VAL A 139 -26.82 20.68 -1.38
C VAL A 139 -28.09 20.04 -0.84
N GLN A 140 -29.09 19.95 -1.72
CA GLN A 140 -30.32 19.20 -1.50
C GLN A 140 -30.48 18.13 -2.58
N LEU A 141 -30.96 16.96 -2.18
CA LEU A 141 -31.48 15.93 -3.07
C LEU A 141 -33.01 15.94 -2.99
N LEU A 142 -33.67 15.98 -4.14
CA LEU A 142 -35.11 16.09 -4.27
C LEU A 142 -35.68 14.95 -5.11
N ASN A 143 -36.91 14.53 -4.79
CA ASN A 143 -37.65 13.56 -5.60
C ASN A 143 -38.31 14.22 -6.83
N SER A 144 -39.00 13.42 -7.65
CA SER A 144 -39.66 13.89 -8.88
C SER A 144 -40.74 14.97 -8.67
N ALA A 145 -41.29 15.08 -7.46
CA ALA A 145 -42.28 16.10 -7.09
C ALA A 145 -41.63 17.38 -6.53
N GLY A 146 -40.29 17.44 -6.45
CA GLY A 146 -39.56 18.57 -5.87
C GLY A 146 -39.51 18.58 -4.34
N ALA A 147 -39.89 17.47 -3.68
CA ALA A 147 -39.74 17.37 -2.23
C ALA A 147 -38.30 16.97 -1.88
N VAL A 148 -37.70 17.66 -0.91
CA VAL A 148 -36.36 17.35 -0.40
C VAL A 148 -36.40 16.01 0.34
N ILE A 149 -35.54 15.08 -0.07
CA ILE A 149 -35.40 13.74 0.52
C ILE A 149 -34.06 13.54 1.24
N ALA A 150 -33.05 14.36 0.94
CA ALA A 150 -31.81 14.46 1.71
C ALA A 150 -31.20 15.86 1.56
N VAL A 151 -30.40 16.28 2.54
CA VAL A 151 -29.74 17.58 2.57
C VAL A 151 -28.39 17.48 3.26
N SER A 152 -27.42 18.28 2.82
CA SER A 152 -26.15 18.51 3.52
C SER A 152 -25.87 20.02 3.53
N GLN A 153 -25.50 20.53 4.71
CA GLN A 153 -25.22 21.95 4.98
C GLN A 153 -24.03 22.06 5.95
N ALA A 154 -22.88 21.51 5.55
CA ALA A 154 -21.69 21.60 6.37
C ALA A 154 -21.18 23.05 6.38
N GLU A 155 -20.72 23.52 7.54
CA GLU A 155 -20.32 24.92 7.67
C GLU A 155 -19.03 25.23 6.87
N SER A 156 -18.91 26.48 6.40
CA SER A 156 -17.71 27.01 5.75
C SER A 156 -17.44 26.33 4.40
N GLN A 157 -16.19 26.01 4.08
CA GLN A 157 -15.80 25.39 2.80
C GLN A 157 -15.66 23.86 2.91
N LEU A 158 -16.26 23.25 3.93
CA LEU A 158 -16.25 21.80 4.08
C LEU A 158 -17.04 21.16 2.93
N SER A 159 -16.64 19.96 2.51
CA SER A 159 -17.34 19.28 1.42
C SER A 159 -18.70 18.78 1.86
N GLU A 160 -19.72 19.05 1.07
CA GLU A 160 -21.04 18.46 1.26
C GLU A 160 -21.06 16.99 0.84
N ARG A 161 -21.85 16.17 1.55
CA ARG A 161 -21.97 14.74 1.28
C ARG A 161 -23.39 14.22 1.49
N ILE A 162 -23.92 13.52 0.50
CA ILE A 162 -25.17 12.75 0.62
C ILE A 162 -24.90 11.32 0.14
N SER A 163 -25.29 10.32 0.93
CA SER A 163 -25.35 8.91 0.52
C SER A 163 -26.70 8.35 0.94
N THR A 164 -27.50 7.90 -0.03
CA THR A 164 -28.85 7.39 0.24
C THR A 164 -29.32 6.40 -0.83
N PRO A 165 -30.04 5.34 -0.46
CA PRO A 165 -30.69 4.48 -1.43
C PRO A 165 -31.81 5.23 -2.15
N LEU A 166 -31.86 5.08 -3.48
CA LEU A 166 -32.91 5.61 -4.34
C LEU A 166 -33.60 4.47 -5.07
N GLU A 167 -34.93 4.52 -5.13
CA GLU A 167 -35.74 3.65 -6.00
C GLU A 167 -35.70 4.15 -7.44
N ALA A 168 -36.11 3.31 -8.39
CA ALA A 168 -36.24 3.71 -9.79
C ALA A 168 -37.14 4.95 -9.94
N GLY A 169 -36.65 5.98 -10.63
CA GLY A 169 -37.35 7.26 -10.73
C GLY A 169 -36.47 8.43 -11.16
N THR A 170 -37.10 9.58 -11.35
CA THR A 170 -36.42 10.85 -11.63
C THR A 170 -36.14 11.60 -10.33
N TYR A 171 -34.93 12.12 -10.19
CA TYR A 171 -34.49 12.90 -9.04
C TYR A 171 -33.80 14.18 -9.47
N TYR A 172 -33.66 15.09 -8.53
CA TYR A 172 -33.01 16.37 -8.75
C TYR A 172 -32.00 16.67 -7.64
N ILE A 173 -30.92 17.35 -8.00
CA ILE A 173 -29.98 17.94 -7.06
C ILE A 173 -30.17 19.45 -7.16
N ARG A 174 -30.15 20.14 -6.03
CA ARG A 174 -30.06 21.59 -5.97
C ARG A 174 -28.79 21.96 -5.22
N VAL A 175 -27.88 22.66 -5.89
CA VAL A 175 -26.77 23.34 -5.25
C VAL A 175 -27.17 24.80 -5.05
N TYR A 176 -26.88 25.37 -3.88
CA TYR A 176 -27.18 26.77 -3.61
C TYR A 176 -26.16 27.37 -2.63
N PRO A 177 -25.80 28.66 -2.79
CA PRO A 177 -24.81 29.27 -1.92
C PRO A 177 -25.42 29.54 -0.54
N TYR A 178 -24.66 29.27 0.52
CA TYR A 178 -24.99 29.73 1.87
C TYR A 178 -24.58 31.20 2.04
N ASN A 179 -23.36 31.55 1.64
CA ASN A 179 -22.85 32.91 1.70
C ASN A 179 -21.82 33.22 0.61
N GLY A 180 -22.08 34.29 -0.14
CA GLY A 180 -21.21 34.70 -1.25
C GLY A 180 -21.41 33.82 -2.47
N GLU A 181 -20.52 33.98 -3.43
CA GLU A 181 -20.58 33.28 -4.70
C GLU A 181 -19.52 32.17 -4.70
N THR A 182 -19.84 30.98 -5.21
CA THR A 182 -18.95 29.82 -5.11
C THR A 182 -18.88 29.03 -6.41
N TYR A 183 -17.66 28.70 -6.85
CA TYR A 183 -17.44 27.65 -7.84
C TYR A 183 -17.40 26.31 -7.16
N TYR A 184 -17.86 25.25 -7.81
CA TYR A 184 -17.83 23.92 -7.20
C TYR A 184 -17.59 22.80 -8.21
N ASN A 185 -17.21 21.64 -7.65
CA ASN A 185 -17.24 20.34 -8.31
C ASN A 185 -18.32 19.48 -7.64
N LEU A 186 -19.36 19.15 -8.39
CA LEU A 186 -20.41 18.20 -8.02
C LEU A 186 -20.03 16.81 -8.53
N GLN A 187 -19.65 15.93 -7.61
CA GLN A 187 -19.33 14.53 -7.91
C GLN A 187 -20.51 13.64 -7.57
N VAL A 188 -20.94 12.79 -8.50
CA VAL A 188 -22.10 11.90 -8.31
C VAL A 188 -21.85 10.49 -8.85
N SER A 189 -22.38 9.49 -8.15
CA SER A 189 -22.42 8.09 -8.60
C SER A 189 -23.67 7.36 -8.10
N LEU A 190 -24.03 6.28 -8.79
CA LEU A 190 -25.14 5.39 -8.46
C LEU A 190 -24.69 3.94 -8.59
N ASP A 191 -24.65 3.25 -7.45
CA ASP A 191 -24.43 1.82 -7.39
C ASP A 191 -25.78 1.09 -7.61
N SER A 192 -26.09 0.68 -8.85
CA SER A 192 -27.36 0.02 -9.20
C SER A 192 -27.34 -1.49 -8.94
N ASN A 193 -28.45 -2.05 -8.45
CA ASN A 193 -28.64 -3.50 -8.26
C ASN A 193 -28.46 -4.35 -9.54
N GLN A 194 -28.68 -3.76 -10.72
CA GLN A 194 -28.50 -4.39 -12.03
C GLN A 194 -27.08 -4.93 -12.27
N TRP A 195 -26.06 -4.29 -11.72
CA TRP A 195 -24.69 -4.75 -11.93
C TRP A 195 -24.55 -6.19 -11.43
N TYR A 196 -24.98 -6.46 -10.20
CA TYR A 196 -24.93 -7.81 -9.62
C TYR A 196 -25.63 -8.84 -10.51
N ASP A 197 -26.85 -8.54 -10.99
CA ASP A 197 -27.64 -9.45 -11.83
C ASP A 197 -27.06 -9.65 -13.23
N GLN A 198 -26.28 -8.70 -13.74
CA GLN A 198 -25.67 -8.75 -15.07
C GLN A 198 -24.26 -9.33 -15.05
N THR A 199 -23.55 -9.25 -13.92
CA THR A 199 -22.13 -9.60 -13.84
C THR A 199 -21.85 -10.87 -13.06
N LEU A 200 -22.65 -11.20 -12.04
CA LEU A 200 -22.46 -12.39 -11.22
C LEU A 200 -23.40 -13.50 -11.70
N GLY A 201 -22.82 -14.64 -12.08
CA GLY A 201 -23.54 -15.79 -12.60
C GLY A 201 -24.05 -16.73 -11.51
N ASP A 202 -23.41 -16.75 -10.35
CA ASP A 202 -23.78 -17.56 -9.21
C ASP A 202 -24.77 -16.83 -8.31
N SER A 203 -25.90 -17.49 -8.03
CA SER A 203 -27.03 -16.86 -7.33
C SER A 203 -26.76 -16.64 -5.84
N GLN A 204 -25.94 -17.50 -5.21
CA GLN A 204 -25.59 -17.39 -3.81
C GLN A 204 -24.60 -16.24 -3.61
N LEU A 205 -23.51 -16.22 -4.37
CA LEU A 205 -22.51 -15.15 -4.37
C LEU A 205 -23.10 -13.80 -4.75
N LEU A 206 -24.00 -13.76 -5.73
CA LEU A 206 -24.74 -12.54 -6.08
C LEU A 206 -25.49 -12.00 -4.86
N SER A 207 -26.32 -12.85 -4.24
CA SER A 207 -27.15 -12.45 -3.10
C SER A 207 -26.31 -12.03 -1.91
N LEU A 208 -25.24 -12.78 -1.62
CA LEU A 208 -24.33 -12.53 -0.51
C LEU A 208 -23.54 -11.23 -0.72
N THR A 209 -22.91 -11.06 -1.87
CA THR A 209 -22.12 -9.87 -2.19
C THR A 209 -22.99 -8.62 -2.14
N ARG A 210 -24.21 -8.69 -2.70
CA ARG A 210 -25.19 -7.59 -2.64
C ARG A 210 -25.56 -7.23 -1.20
N SER A 211 -25.73 -8.22 -0.33
CA SER A 211 -26.07 -7.99 1.07
C SER A 211 -24.93 -7.35 1.83
N LEU A 212 -23.70 -7.88 1.66
CA LEU A 212 -22.53 -7.41 2.38
C LEU A 212 -22.09 -6.02 1.92
N ALA A 213 -22.15 -5.73 0.62
CA ALA A 213 -21.82 -4.43 0.05
C ALA A 213 -22.92 -3.36 0.19
N SER A 214 -23.95 -3.59 1.02
CA SER A 214 -25.09 -2.68 1.14
C SER A 214 -24.74 -1.31 1.74
N ASP A 215 -23.62 -1.23 2.45
CA ASP A 215 -23.02 0.00 2.98
C ASP A 215 -22.05 0.67 1.98
N GLY A 216 -21.93 0.13 0.76
CA GLY A 216 -20.99 0.58 -0.25
C GLY A 216 -19.54 0.14 -0.01
N ASN A 217 -19.30 -0.76 0.95
CA ASN A 217 -17.99 -1.26 1.30
C ASN A 217 -17.95 -2.81 1.30
N LEU A 218 -16.85 -3.41 0.85
CA LEU A 218 -16.53 -4.80 1.17
C LEU A 218 -15.27 -4.81 2.03
N SER A 219 -15.48 -4.92 3.35
CA SER A 219 -14.40 -5.00 4.32
C SER A 219 -13.65 -6.33 4.23
N ARG A 220 -12.54 -6.44 4.96
CA ARG A 220 -11.83 -7.72 5.17
C ARG A 220 -12.78 -8.85 5.58
N ASN A 221 -13.69 -8.59 6.52
CA ASN A 221 -14.62 -9.59 7.04
C ASN A 221 -15.69 -9.98 6.01
N ASP A 222 -16.11 -9.04 5.17
CA ASP A 222 -17.04 -9.31 4.08
C ASP A 222 -16.38 -10.17 3.01
N MET A 223 -15.13 -9.84 2.64
CA MET A 223 -14.38 -10.62 1.65
C MET A 223 -14.10 -12.05 2.15
N ILE A 224 -13.73 -12.21 3.42
CA ILE A 224 -13.63 -13.55 4.04
C ILE A 224 -14.98 -14.26 4.00
N SER A 225 -16.08 -13.58 4.33
CA SER A 225 -17.42 -14.17 4.26
C SER A 225 -17.79 -14.62 2.85
N ILE A 226 -17.48 -13.82 1.83
CA ILE A 226 -17.69 -14.15 0.41
C ILE A 226 -16.89 -15.40 0.04
N LEU A 227 -15.59 -15.45 0.37
CA LEU A 227 -14.73 -16.61 0.06
C LEU A 227 -15.20 -17.89 0.76
N ARG A 228 -15.64 -17.81 2.02
CA ARG A 228 -16.10 -18.99 2.77
C ARG A 228 -17.42 -19.55 2.26
N ASN A 229 -18.28 -18.69 1.74
CA ASN A 229 -19.63 -19.05 1.30
C ASN A 229 -19.71 -19.08 -0.24
N SER A 230 -18.57 -19.20 -0.93
CA SER A 230 -18.51 -19.39 -2.37
C SER A 230 -18.51 -20.86 -2.78
N GLU A 231 -18.84 -21.77 -1.87
CA GLU A 231 -18.90 -23.22 -2.11
C GLU A 231 -20.33 -23.68 -1.87
N ASP A 232 -21.16 -23.67 -2.90
CA ASP A 232 -22.57 -24.10 -2.80
C ASP A 232 -22.76 -25.61 -3.11
N GLY A 233 -21.70 -26.26 -3.61
CA GLY A 233 -21.72 -27.64 -4.14
C GLY A 233 -20.66 -28.61 -3.59
N ASN A 234 -19.98 -28.29 -2.47
CA ASN A 234 -18.79 -29.00 -1.93
C ASN A 234 -17.50 -28.87 -2.77
N VAL A 235 -17.53 -28.04 -3.81
CA VAL A 235 -16.34 -27.56 -4.52
C VAL A 235 -16.61 -26.15 -5.01
N ILE A 236 -15.54 -25.39 -5.21
CA ILE A 236 -15.55 -24.12 -5.94
C ILE A 236 -15.61 -24.42 -7.43
N ASP A 237 -16.71 -24.12 -8.09
CA ASP A 237 -16.92 -24.36 -9.51
C ASP A 237 -16.39 -23.21 -10.39
N ALA A 238 -16.56 -23.34 -11.71
CA ALA A 238 -16.07 -22.36 -12.67
C ALA A 238 -16.85 -21.03 -12.64
N THR A 239 -18.13 -21.07 -12.25
CA THR A 239 -18.99 -19.89 -12.11
C THR A 239 -18.59 -19.12 -10.85
N GLU A 240 -18.47 -19.81 -9.72
CA GLU A 240 -18.05 -19.22 -8.43
C GLU A 240 -16.66 -18.59 -8.55
N LEU A 241 -15.68 -19.29 -9.15
CA LEU A 241 -14.34 -18.74 -9.36
C LEU A 241 -14.35 -17.51 -10.29
N LYS A 242 -15.18 -17.53 -11.34
CA LYS A 242 -15.35 -16.37 -12.23
C LYS A 242 -15.95 -15.19 -11.50
N ASP A 243 -16.93 -15.41 -10.64
CA ASP A 243 -17.61 -14.38 -9.88
C ASP A 243 -16.71 -13.77 -8.81
N LEU A 244 -15.94 -14.59 -8.08
CA LEU A 244 -14.91 -14.11 -7.16
C LEU A 244 -13.90 -13.18 -7.87
N ARG A 245 -13.44 -13.57 -9.07
CA ARG A 245 -12.57 -12.71 -9.90
C ARG A 245 -13.28 -11.44 -10.34
N THR A 246 -14.57 -11.52 -10.65
CA THR A 246 -15.37 -10.37 -11.08
C THR A 246 -15.55 -9.37 -9.95
N ILE A 247 -15.86 -9.83 -8.74
CA ILE A 247 -15.94 -9.00 -7.52
C ILE A 247 -14.61 -8.29 -7.29
N LEU A 248 -13.50 -9.05 -7.30
CA LEU A 248 -12.17 -8.49 -7.07
C LEU A 248 -11.75 -7.49 -8.16
N ASN A 249 -12.00 -7.77 -9.44
CA ASN A 249 -11.69 -6.84 -10.53
C ASN A 249 -12.53 -5.55 -10.49
N ASN A 250 -13.65 -5.54 -9.76
CA ASN A 250 -14.50 -4.39 -9.54
C ASN A 250 -14.39 -3.84 -8.11
N HIS A 251 -13.26 -4.10 -7.43
CA HIS A 251 -13.03 -3.69 -6.04
C HIS A 251 -13.31 -2.20 -5.75
N SER A 252 -13.10 -1.31 -6.73
CA SER A 252 -13.37 0.13 -6.61
C SER A 252 -14.85 0.45 -6.44
N ARG A 253 -15.76 -0.41 -6.93
CA ARG A 253 -17.20 -0.31 -6.68
C ARG A 253 -17.52 -0.44 -5.19
N PHE A 254 -16.76 -1.28 -4.51
CA PHE A 254 -17.01 -1.69 -3.13
C PHE A 254 -16.10 -0.99 -2.13
N ASN A 255 -15.45 0.12 -2.52
CA ASN A 255 -14.50 0.84 -1.67
C ASN A 255 -13.51 -0.07 -0.92
N MET A 256 -13.14 -1.21 -1.53
CA MET A 256 -12.38 -2.25 -0.84
C MET A 256 -10.96 -1.75 -0.56
N GLU A 257 -10.51 -1.90 0.69
CA GLU A 257 -9.19 -1.45 1.11
C GLU A 257 -8.08 -2.20 0.35
N GLY A 258 -6.99 -1.49 0.00
CA GLY A 258 -5.93 -2.03 -0.87
C GLY A 258 -5.30 -3.33 -0.36
N TYR A 259 -5.15 -3.49 0.96
CA TYR A 259 -4.64 -4.74 1.53
C TYR A 259 -5.63 -5.91 1.38
N VAL A 260 -6.94 -5.65 1.45
CA VAL A 260 -7.98 -6.68 1.22
C VAL A 260 -7.92 -7.13 -0.24
N VAL A 261 -7.80 -6.19 -1.18
CA VAL A 261 -7.62 -6.48 -2.61
C VAL A 261 -6.37 -7.33 -2.84
N ASN A 262 -5.23 -6.92 -2.26
CA ASN A 262 -3.96 -7.65 -2.38
C ASN A 262 -4.07 -9.09 -1.85
N LEU A 263 -4.57 -9.29 -0.63
CA LEU A 263 -4.69 -10.61 -0.02
C LEU A 263 -5.72 -11.50 -0.75
N ALA A 264 -6.88 -10.94 -1.13
CA ALA A 264 -7.89 -11.67 -1.90
C ALA A 264 -7.36 -12.07 -3.29
N ASN A 265 -6.54 -11.24 -3.92
CA ASN A 265 -5.89 -11.55 -5.19
C ASN A 265 -5.02 -12.81 -5.10
N LYS A 266 -4.24 -12.96 -4.02
CA LYS A 266 -3.37 -14.13 -3.80
C LYS A 266 -4.15 -15.43 -3.60
N ILE A 267 -5.42 -15.34 -3.19
CA ILE A 267 -6.35 -16.47 -3.12
C ILE A 267 -6.98 -16.75 -4.50
N VAL A 268 -7.66 -15.75 -5.07
CA VAL A 268 -8.58 -15.91 -6.21
C VAL A 268 -7.84 -16.03 -7.55
N ASN A 269 -6.71 -15.35 -7.70
CA ASN A 269 -5.86 -15.41 -8.88
C ASN A 269 -4.62 -16.31 -8.67
N GLY A 270 -4.41 -16.76 -7.44
CA GLY A 270 -3.31 -17.63 -7.05
C GLY A 270 -2.01 -16.86 -6.80
N ASN A 271 -1.08 -17.54 -6.14
CA ASN A 271 0.24 -17.05 -5.77
C ASN A 271 1.18 -18.27 -5.62
N LEU A 272 2.47 -18.12 -5.95
CA LEU A 272 3.44 -19.21 -5.85
C LEU A 272 3.54 -19.78 -4.43
N ALA A 273 3.37 -18.94 -3.41
CA ALA A 273 3.39 -19.33 -2.00
C ALA A 273 2.30 -20.34 -1.63
N ASN A 274 1.16 -20.33 -2.34
CA ASN A 274 0.11 -21.33 -2.14
C ASN A 274 0.58 -22.73 -2.50
N ILE A 275 1.39 -22.83 -3.56
CA ILE A 275 1.99 -24.08 -4.01
C ILE A 275 3.07 -24.52 -3.03
N ASN A 276 3.92 -23.58 -2.60
CA ASN A 276 5.02 -23.87 -1.67
C ASN A 276 4.53 -24.31 -0.28
N ALA A 277 3.41 -23.76 0.19
CA ALA A 277 2.73 -24.20 1.41
C ALA A 277 2.03 -25.56 1.27
N GLY A 278 2.00 -26.15 0.06
CA GLY A 278 1.38 -27.44 -0.21
C GLY A 278 -0.15 -27.40 -0.37
N PHE A 279 -0.77 -26.22 -0.38
CA PHE A 279 -2.22 -26.05 -0.55
C PHE A 279 -2.63 -26.09 -2.03
N GLY A 280 -1.75 -25.59 -2.92
CA GLY A 280 -2.07 -25.33 -4.32
C GLY A 280 -2.90 -24.06 -4.51
N ASN A 281 -2.98 -23.58 -5.74
CA ASN A 281 -3.81 -22.42 -6.09
C ASN A 281 -5.29 -22.79 -6.16
N LEU A 282 -6.16 -21.79 -6.04
CA LEU A 282 -7.59 -21.96 -6.28
C LEU A 282 -7.88 -22.17 -7.78
N TYR A 283 -8.64 -23.21 -8.09
CA TYR A 283 -9.14 -23.52 -9.44
C TYR A 283 -10.52 -24.17 -9.38
N ALA A 284 -11.25 -24.18 -10.49
CA ALA A 284 -12.56 -24.84 -10.58
C ALA A 284 -12.44 -26.35 -10.27
N GLY A 285 -13.14 -26.82 -9.24
CA GLY A 285 -13.01 -28.14 -8.64
C GLY A 285 -12.23 -28.18 -7.32
N SER A 286 -11.71 -27.05 -6.84
CA SER A 286 -11.08 -26.96 -5.52
C SER A 286 -12.10 -27.21 -4.42
N SER A 287 -11.74 -27.90 -3.34
CA SER A 287 -12.62 -28.09 -2.19
C SER A 287 -12.61 -26.86 -1.26
N GLY A 288 -13.63 -26.74 -0.41
CA GLY A 288 -13.65 -25.79 0.69
C GLY A 288 -12.45 -25.91 1.63
N PHE A 289 -11.82 -27.08 1.71
CA PHE A 289 -10.57 -27.26 2.46
C PHE A 289 -9.40 -26.46 1.85
N VAL A 290 -9.28 -26.44 0.51
CA VAL A 290 -8.30 -25.58 -0.17
C VAL A 290 -8.61 -24.12 0.12
N MET A 291 -9.88 -23.72 0.01
CA MET A 291 -10.31 -22.35 0.31
C MET A 291 -9.97 -21.93 1.75
N GLU A 292 -10.30 -22.74 2.77
CA GLU A 292 -10.00 -22.42 4.17
C GLU A 292 -8.50 -22.38 4.46
N ASN A 293 -7.68 -23.20 3.82
CA ASN A 293 -6.22 -23.10 3.95
C ASN A 293 -5.68 -21.79 3.35
N LEU A 294 -6.21 -21.38 2.20
CA LEU A 294 -5.83 -20.12 1.55
C LEU A 294 -6.29 -18.89 2.36
N ILE A 295 -7.51 -18.91 2.90
CA ILE A 295 -7.98 -17.89 3.86
C ILE A 295 -7.09 -17.89 5.10
N GLY A 296 -6.80 -19.08 5.62
CA GLY A 296 -5.90 -19.30 6.76
C GLY A 296 -4.53 -18.66 6.55
N LYS A 297 -3.92 -18.87 5.39
CA LYS A 297 -2.64 -18.26 5.02
C LYS A 297 -2.74 -16.75 4.90
N TRP A 298 -3.57 -16.26 3.99
CA TRP A 298 -3.51 -14.85 3.56
C TRP A 298 -4.24 -13.89 4.50
N PHE A 299 -5.39 -14.30 5.03
CA PHE A 299 -6.16 -13.45 5.92
C PHE A 299 -5.89 -13.74 7.39
N LEU A 300 -5.50 -14.96 7.79
CA LEU A 300 -5.40 -15.32 9.21
C LEU A 300 -3.97 -15.57 9.72
N GLY A 301 -2.96 -15.58 8.83
CA GLY A 301 -1.56 -15.77 9.23
C GLY A 301 -1.24 -17.13 9.84
N ASN A 302 -1.98 -18.18 9.43
CA ASN A 302 -1.83 -19.55 9.92
C ASN A 302 -0.63 -20.28 9.30
N ASP A 303 -0.12 -19.82 8.16
CA ASP A 303 1.06 -20.38 7.49
C ASP A 303 2.34 -19.73 8.05
N ARG A 304 2.73 -20.17 9.25
CA ARG A 304 3.81 -19.58 10.03
C ARG A 304 5.19 -20.01 9.50
N PRO A 305 6.23 -19.15 9.61
CA PRO A 305 7.57 -19.53 9.22
C PRO A 305 8.10 -20.76 9.96
N ASP A 306 8.80 -21.62 9.24
CA ASP A 306 9.56 -22.72 9.81
C ASP A 306 10.66 -22.20 10.75
N VAL A 307 10.85 -22.97 11.82
CA VAL A 307 11.89 -22.75 12.82
C VAL A 307 12.90 -23.90 12.71
N THR A 308 14.10 -23.61 12.23
CA THR A 308 15.08 -24.62 11.83
C THR A 308 15.87 -25.23 12.99
N SER A 309 15.72 -24.70 14.21
CA SER A 309 16.42 -25.18 15.41
C SER A 309 15.58 -26.15 16.24
N GLU A 310 16.18 -27.27 16.65
CA GLU A 310 15.55 -28.23 17.55
C GLU A 310 15.12 -27.58 18.88
N GLY A 311 13.95 -27.97 19.40
CA GLY A 311 13.44 -27.50 20.69
C GLY A 311 12.74 -26.14 20.66
N LEU A 312 12.49 -25.58 19.48
CA LEU A 312 11.65 -24.40 19.30
C LEU A 312 10.19 -24.79 19.04
N SER A 313 9.26 -23.98 19.54
CA SER A 313 7.84 -24.13 19.29
C SER A 313 7.12 -22.77 19.26
N TYR A 314 6.03 -22.69 18.51
CA TYR A 314 5.17 -21.51 18.47
C TYR A 314 4.27 -21.44 19.70
N GLN A 315 4.28 -20.29 20.38
CA GLN A 315 3.41 -20.00 21.53
C GLN A 315 2.64 -18.71 21.32
N TYR A 316 1.38 -18.68 21.75
CA TYR A 316 0.56 -17.47 21.72
C TYR A 316 1.19 -16.41 22.62
N THR A 317 1.62 -15.28 22.05
CA THR A 317 2.35 -14.27 22.81
C THR A 317 1.43 -13.14 23.31
N SER A 318 1.40 -12.98 24.63
CA SER A 318 0.74 -11.88 25.35
C SER A 318 1.49 -10.57 25.16
N GLY A 319 0.79 -9.43 25.24
CA GLY A 319 1.37 -8.11 25.01
C GLY A 319 0.45 -7.21 24.18
N SER A 320 0.94 -6.03 23.82
CA SER A 320 0.28 -5.13 22.87
C SER A 320 1.17 -4.95 21.65
N LEU A 321 0.59 -4.58 20.50
CA LEU A 321 1.36 -4.28 19.31
C LEU A 321 2.39 -3.17 19.62
N PHE A 322 1.90 -2.06 20.19
CA PHE A 322 2.67 -0.95 20.72
C PHE A 322 2.33 -0.74 22.20
N GLN A 323 3.34 -0.54 23.06
CA GLN A 323 3.20 -0.32 24.51
C GLN A 323 3.71 1.07 24.92
N ASN A 324 4.87 1.52 24.41
CA ASN A 324 5.55 2.73 24.91
C ASN A 324 6.00 3.70 23.81
N ASN A 325 5.21 3.85 22.75
CA ASN A 325 5.62 4.42 21.47
C ASN A 325 6.73 3.58 20.82
N ILE A 326 6.81 3.64 19.49
CA ILE A 326 7.86 2.97 18.73
C ILE A 326 9.22 3.57 19.11
N ASN A 327 10.15 2.73 19.58
CA ASN A 327 11.47 3.16 20.01
C ASN A 327 12.58 2.21 19.54
N ALA A 328 13.74 2.76 19.19
CA ALA A 328 14.92 1.96 18.86
C ALA A 328 15.35 1.00 19.99
N ASN A 329 14.98 1.30 21.26
CA ASN A 329 15.23 0.43 22.41
C ASN A 329 14.40 -0.85 22.45
N ASP A 330 13.34 -0.94 21.65
CA ASP A 330 12.52 -2.14 21.52
C ASP A 330 13.28 -3.22 20.75
N ILE A 331 14.25 -2.81 19.91
CA ILE A 331 15.06 -3.69 19.09
C ILE A 331 16.05 -4.47 19.95
N ARG A 332 15.85 -5.79 19.97
CA ARG A 332 16.76 -6.79 20.55
C ARG A 332 16.77 -8.01 19.64
N GLN A 333 17.81 -8.12 18.83
CA GLN A 333 18.02 -9.26 17.95
C GLN A 333 18.16 -10.57 18.71
N GLY A 334 17.62 -11.63 18.12
CA GLY A 334 17.72 -12.99 18.64
C GLY A 334 18.69 -13.87 17.87
N LEU A 335 18.28 -15.12 17.66
CA LEU A 335 19.13 -16.20 17.15
C LEU A 335 19.27 -16.26 15.63
N VAL A 336 18.76 -15.25 14.90
CA VAL A 336 18.82 -15.19 13.44
C VAL A 336 19.76 -14.07 12.99
N GLY A 337 20.49 -14.31 11.90
CA GLY A 337 21.46 -13.37 11.32
C GLY A 337 20.84 -12.22 10.52
N ASP A 338 19.77 -11.60 11.00
CA ASP A 338 19.00 -10.56 10.31
C ASP A 338 19.37 -9.13 10.76
N CYS A 339 20.60 -8.93 11.20
CA CYS A 339 21.05 -7.66 11.82
C CYS A 339 20.81 -6.44 10.93
N TYR A 340 20.88 -6.60 9.61
CA TYR A 340 20.57 -5.57 8.62
C TYR A 340 19.12 -5.10 8.72
N TYR A 341 18.17 -6.03 8.90
CA TYR A 341 16.75 -5.73 9.02
C TYR A 341 16.47 -5.02 10.36
N LEU A 342 16.97 -5.55 11.47
CA LEU A 342 16.76 -4.97 12.79
C LEU A 342 17.49 -3.63 12.98
N SER A 343 18.66 -3.44 12.39
CA SER A 343 19.34 -2.12 12.37
C SER A 343 18.58 -1.09 11.55
N SER A 344 17.92 -1.53 10.47
CA SER A 344 17.04 -0.69 9.67
C SER A 344 15.81 -0.27 10.47
N LEU A 345 15.11 -1.22 11.10
CA LEU A 345 13.97 -0.92 11.99
C LEU A 345 14.38 -0.01 13.15
N SER A 346 15.56 -0.22 13.75
CA SER A 346 16.12 0.64 14.79
C SER A 346 16.29 2.09 14.30
N SER A 347 16.86 2.28 13.11
CA SER A 347 17.04 3.61 12.53
C SER A 347 15.71 4.26 12.12
N ILE A 348 14.76 3.49 11.58
CA ILE A 348 13.42 3.97 11.24
C ILE A 348 12.67 4.37 12.51
N ALA A 349 12.75 3.58 13.59
CA ALA A 349 12.13 3.92 14.86
C ALA A 349 12.69 5.21 15.47
N GLN A 350 13.98 5.49 15.25
CA GLN A 350 14.63 6.73 15.69
C GLN A 350 14.17 7.94 14.88
N GLU A 351 14.16 7.83 13.54
CA GLU A 351 14.04 8.99 12.66
C GLU A 351 12.64 9.21 12.09
N LYS A 352 11.91 8.11 11.85
CA LYS A 352 10.62 8.10 11.17
C LYS A 352 9.67 7.03 11.75
N PRO A 353 9.32 7.08 13.06
CA PRO A 353 8.52 6.06 13.71
C PRO A 353 7.13 5.86 13.08
N SER A 354 6.58 6.88 12.41
CA SER A 354 5.33 6.75 11.65
C SER A 354 5.41 5.70 10.54
N ASN A 355 6.58 5.51 9.90
CA ASN A 355 6.73 4.46 8.89
C ASN A 355 6.53 3.05 9.46
N ILE A 356 6.86 2.82 10.73
CA ILE A 356 6.59 1.55 11.43
C ILE A 356 5.14 1.51 11.89
N GLN A 357 4.60 2.61 12.43
CA GLN A 357 3.20 2.69 12.86
C GLN A 357 2.25 2.35 11.71
N ASP A 358 2.46 2.96 10.54
CA ASP A 358 1.65 2.81 9.34
C ASP A 358 1.95 1.52 8.57
N MET A 359 2.97 0.76 9.01
CA MET A 359 3.28 -0.56 8.47
C MET A 359 2.24 -1.61 8.92
N PHE A 360 1.61 -1.40 10.07
CA PHE A 360 0.72 -2.37 10.69
C PHE A 360 -0.75 -1.99 10.59
N ILE A 361 -1.57 -2.99 10.28
CA ILE A 361 -3.03 -2.97 10.43
C ILE A 361 -3.37 -4.02 11.49
N ASP A 362 -3.97 -3.59 12.60
CA ASP A 362 -4.58 -4.51 13.58
C ASP A 362 -5.95 -4.92 13.06
N ASN A 363 -6.10 -6.21 12.73
CA ASN A 363 -7.33 -6.73 12.14
C ASN A 363 -8.46 -6.96 13.16
N GLY A 364 -8.20 -6.73 14.46
CA GLY A 364 -9.20 -6.89 15.53
C GLY A 364 -9.53 -8.33 15.90
N ASP A 365 -8.85 -9.31 15.30
CA ASP A 365 -9.05 -10.75 15.49
C ASP A 365 -7.78 -11.47 15.98
N ASN A 366 -6.85 -10.73 16.60
CA ASN A 366 -5.52 -11.18 16.99
C ASN A 366 -4.59 -11.54 15.81
N THR A 367 -4.88 -11.02 14.62
CA THR A 367 -3.95 -11.04 13.49
C THR A 367 -3.57 -9.61 13.12
N PHE A 368 -2.42 -9.48 12.46
CA PHE A 368 -1.89 -8.19 12.02
C PHE A 368 -1.48 -8.31 10.57
N THR A 369 -1.93 -7.38 9.74
CA THR A 369 -1.48 -7.27 8.36
C THR A 369 -0.33 -6.25 8.31
N VAL A 370 0.80 -6.67 7.74
CA VAL A 370 2.05 -5.93 7.70
C VAL A 370 2.36 -5.57 6.25
N ARG A 371 2.63 -4.29 6.00
CA ARG A 371 2.90 -3.73 4.67
C ARG A 371 4.41 -3.69 4.39
N PHE A 372 4.81 -4.18 3.22
CA PHE A 372 6.14 -3.95 2.65
C PHE A 372 6.02 -3.28 1.28
N PHE A 373 7.14 -2.83 0.71
CA PHE A 373 7.20 -2.22 -0.61
C PHE A 373 8.13 -3.00 -1.53
N ASN A 374 7.60 -3.38 -2.70
CA ASN A 374 8.40 -3.87 -3.81
C ASN A 374 8.49 -2.76 -4.86
N ASN A 375 9.67 -2.14 -5.00
CA ASN A 375 9.88 -1.03 -5.95
C ASN A 375 8.82 0.09 -5.82
N GLY A 376 8.45 0.43 -4.59
CA GLY A 376 7.45 1.46 -4.27
C GLY A 376 5.99 1.00 -4.33
N VAL A 377 5.71 -0.24 -4.75
CA VAL A 377 4.36 -0.82 -4.74
C VAL A 377 4.14 -1.58 -3.43
N ALA A 378 3.05 -1.26 -2.72
CA ALA A 378 2.74 -1.91 -1.46
C ALA A 378 2.33 -3.37 -1.65
N ASP A 379 2.85 -4.23 -0.79
CA ASP A 379 2.48 -5.63 -0.65
C ASP A 379 2.22 -5.96 0.81
N TYR A 380 1.43 -7.00 1.07
CA TYR A 380 0.90 -7.28 2.40
C TYR A 380 1.04 -8.75 2.78
N VAL A 381 1.38 -8.95 4.05
CA VAL A 381 1.53 -10.24 4.72
C VAL A 381 0.69 -10.22 5.99
N THR A 382 -0.07 -11.28 6.28
CA THR A 382 -0.78 -11.38 7.55
C THR A 382 -0.06 -12.34 8.50
N VAL A 383 0.12 -11.91 9.75
CA VAL A 383 0.73 -12.71 10.82
C VAL A 383 -0.23 -12.84 12.00
N ASP A 384 -0.25 -14.02 12.61
CA ASP A 384 -0.88 -14.20 13.92
C ASP A 384 0.07 -13.90 15.09
N ARG A 385 -0.45 -13.97 16.32
CA ARG A 385 0.27 -13.71 17.57
C ARG A 385 1.21 -14.81 18.05
N TYR A 386 1.31 -15.92 17.33
CA TYR A 386 2.18 -16.98 17.77
C TYR A 386 3.62 -16.67 17.37
N LEU A 387 4.53 -16.67 18.34
CA LEU A 387 5.96 -16.44 18.12
C LEU A 387 6.77 -17.67 18.50
N PRO A 388 7.92 -17.90 17.86
CA PRO A 388 8.86 -18.96 18.23
C PRO A 388 9.42 -18.75 19.63
N THR A 389 9.37 -19.79 20.44
CA THR A 389 9.91 -19.83 21.80
C THR A 389 10.76 -21.06 22.03
N ASN A 390 11.71 -20.96 22.95
CA ASN A 390 12.42 -22.12 23.47
C ASN A 390 11.54 -22.92 24.45
N GLN A 391 12.03 -24.07 24.92
CA GLN A 391 11.35 -24.93 25.89
C GLN A 391 10.96 -24.25 27.22
N TYR A 392 11.52 -23.08 27.53
CA TYR A 392 11.22 -22.31 28.73
C TYR A 392 10.22 -21.17 28.47
N GLY A 393 9.75 -21.01 27.23
CA GLY A 393 8.77 -19.99 26.85
C GLY A 393 9.36 -18.61 26.56
N TYR A 394 10.69 -18.48 26.40
CA TYR A 394 11.28 -17.21 25.96
C TYR A 394 11.26 -17.12 24.44
N VAL A 395 10.86 -15.95 23.92
CA VAL A 395 10.97 -15.61 22.50
C VAL A 395 12.44 -15.65 22.09
N VAL A 396 12.74 -16.24 20.94
CA VAL A 396 14.12 -16.56 20.51
C VAL A 396 14.67 -15.73 19.37
N TYR A 397 13.83 -15.05 18.61
CA TYR A 397 14.26 -14.12 17.56
C TYR A 397 14.14 -12.67 18.08
N ALA A 398 13.63 -11.72 17.30
CA ALA A 398 13.44 -10.37 17.79
C ALA A 398 12.59 -10.33 19.07
N GLY A 399 13.01 -9.49 20.03
CA GLY A 399 12.44 -9.47 21.38
C GLY A 399 13.07 -10.50 22.32
N LEU A 400 14.31 -10.91 22.02
CA LEU A 400 15.05 -11.92 22.78
C LEU A 400 14.99 -11.65 24.29
N GLY A 401 14.62 -12.68 25.05
CA GLY A 401 14.52 -12.64 26.51
C GLY A 401 13.13 -12.28 27.05
N ASN A 402 12.16 -11.96 26.18
CA ASN A 402 10.77 -11.80 26.59
C ASN A 402 10.10 -13.16 26.83
N LEU A 403 9.41 -13.32 27.96
CA LEU A 403 8.53 -14.47 28.18
C LEU A 403 7.24 -14.30 27.37
N TYR A 404 6.82 -15.36 26.69
CA TYR A 404 5.63 -15.33 25.81
C TYR A 404 4.34 -14.89 26.53
N ASN A 405 4.20 -15.18 27.82
CA ASN A 405 2.99 -14.88 28.59
C ASN A 405 3.06 -13.55 29.37
N ASN A 406 4.07 -12.72 29.12
CA ASN A 406 4.19 -11.43 29.78
C ASN A 406 3.25 -10.39 29.11
N PRO A 407 2.25 -9.84 29.82
CA PRO A 407 1.32 -8.86 29.26
C PRO A 407 1.97 -7.50 28.95
N ALA A 408 3.17 -7.24 29.44
CA ALA A 408 3.93 -6.03 29.17
C ALA A 408 4.80 -6.13 27.89
N ASN A 409 4.74 -7.23 27.15
CA ASN A 409 5.49 -7.33 25.90
C ASN A 409 4.98 -6.31 24.88
N GLU A 410 5.93 -5.71 24.17
CA GLU A 410 5.74 -4.87 22.99
C GLU A 410 6.11 -5.71 21.76
N LEU A 411 5.15 -5.93 20.86
CA LEU A 411 5.23 -7.02 19.89
C LEU A 411 5.62 -6.59 18.49
N TRP A 412 5.61 -5.29 18.18
CA TRP A 412 5.81 -4.80 16.81
C TRP A 412 7.12 -5.32 16.18
N VAL A 413 8.23 -5.42 16.94
CA VAL A 413 9.50 -5.90 16.38
C VAL A 413 9.41 -7.37 15.99
N SER A 414 8.93 -8.23 16.89
CA SER A 414 8.80 -9.67 16.65
C SER A 414 7.79 -9.98 15.54
N LEU A 415 6.71 -9.20 15.45
CA LEU A 415 5.70 -9.36 14.39
C LEU A 415 6.21 -8.84 13.04
N ALA A 416 6.98 -7.75 13.02
CA ALA A 416 7.62 -7.25 11.80
C ALA A 416 8.66 -8.24 11.25
N GLU A 417 9.49 -8.83 12.11
CA GLU A 417 10.47 -9.86 11.75
C GLU A 417 9.78 -11.13 11.24
N LYS A 418 8.72 -11.59 11.93
CA LYS A 418 7.90 -12.73 11.47
C LYS A 418 7.29 -12.49 10.09
N ALA A 419 6.71 -11.31 9.87
CA ALA A 419 6.10 -10.98 8.59
C ALA A 419 7.15 -10.92 7.47
N TYR A 420 8.35 -10.43 7.77
CA TYR A 420 9.46 -10.38 6.84
C TYR A 420 10.00 -11.79 6.48
N ALA A 421 10.02 -12.72 7.45
CA ALA A 421 10.30 -14.12 7.20
C ALA A 421 9.24 -14.80 6.30
N GLN A 422 7.95 -14.49 6.49
CA GLN A 422 6.88 -14.97 5.60
C GLN A 422 7.02 -14.38 4.18
N LEU A 423 7.32 -13.09 4.08
CA LEU A 423 7.48 -12.38 2.80
C LEU A 423 8.53 -13.03 1.89
N ALA A 424 9.62 -13.54 2.49
CA ALA A 424 10.73 -14.18 1.77
C ALA A 424 10.27 -15.28 0.80
N GLN A 425 9.35 -16.14 1.23
CA GLN A 425 8.70 -17.11 0.34
C GLN A 425 7.49 -16.53 -0.38
N GLU A 426 6.67 -15.76 0.32
CA GLU A 426 5.36 -15.36 -0.18
C GLU A 426 5.45 -14.68 -1.54
N GLU A 427 6.53 -13.92 -1.73
CA GLU A 427 6.70 -13.15 -2.94
C GLU A 427 8.05 -13.39 -3.64
N GLY A 428 9.03 -13.97 -2.94
CA GLY A 428 10.35 -14.33 -3.51
C GLY A 428 11.22 -13.14 -3.94
N TRP A 429 10.70 -11.91 -3.90
CA TRP A 429 11.40 -10.71 -4.33
C TRP A 429 12.24 -10.08 -3.23
N SER A 430 11.83 -10.18 -1.96
CA SER A 430 12.58 -9.60 -0.84
C SER A 430 13.86 -10.39 -0.56
N ARG A 431 13.80 -11.71 -0.77
CA ARG A 431 14.91 -12.65 -0.53
C ARG A 431 15.15 -13.56 -1.74
N PRO A 432 15.68 -13.03 -2.86
CA PRO A 432 15.90 -13.83 -4.07
C PRO A 432 16.85 -15.00 -3.81
N GLY A 433 16.41 -16.21 -4.15
CA GLY A 433 17.20 -17.43 -3.93
C GLY A 433 17.06 -18.05 -2.54
N MET A 434 16.33 -17.41 -1.62
CA MET A 434 15.98 -17.93 -0.29
C MET A 434 14.46 -17.92 -0.09
N ALA A 435 13.72 -18.49 -1.05
CA ALA A 435 12.24 -18.44 -1.09
C ALA A 435 11.58 -19.51 -0.19
N GLU A 436 11.98 -19.57 1.07
CA GLU A 436 11.42 -20.46 2.09
C GLU A 436 10.66 -19.66 3.14
N ASN A 437 9.50 -20.15 3.58
CA ASN A 437 8.74 -19.53 4.67
C ASN A 437 9.43 -19.94 5.97
N SER A 438 10.56 -19.32 6.29
CA SER A 438 11.41 -19.70 7.40
C SER A 438 12.19 -18.51 7.96
N TYR A 439 12.52 -18.55 9.24
CA TYR A 439 13.42 -17.55 9.82
C TYR A 439 14.85 -17.66 9.24
N ALA A 440 15.27 -18.84 8.79
CA ALA A 440 16.57 -18.99 8.14
C ALA A 440 16.66 -18.22 6.81
N ALA A 441 15.54 -18.01 6.12
CA ALA A 441 15.49 -17.29 4.85
C ALA A 441 15.88 -15.80 4.96
N ILE A 442 15.80 -15.21 6.15
CA ILE A 442 16.14 -13.80 6.39
C ILE A 442 17.57 -13.60 6.91
N GLU A 443 18.39 -14.66 6.99
CA GLU A 443 19.81 -14.55 7.38
C GLU A 443 20.65 -13.84 6.31
N GLY A 444 21.41 -12.83 6.73
CA GLY A 444 22.34 -12.06 5.89
C GLY A 444 21.63 -11.14 4.91
N GLY A 445 22.04 -9.88 4.82
CA GLY A 445 21.39 -8.91 3.94
C GLY A 445 21.97 -7.51 4.12
N TRP A 446 21.39 -6.54 3.41
CA TRP A 446 21.83 -5.16 3.43
C TRP A 446 20.71 -4.22 3.87
N MET A 447 21.08 -3.19 4.63
CA MET A 447 20.14 -2.25 5.23
C MET A 447 19.46 -1.38 4.17
N ASP A 448 20.15 -1.02 3.10
CA ASP A 448 19.61 -0.24 1.99
C ASP A 448 18.41 -0.92 1.30
N ALA A 449 18.43 -2.24 1.18
CA ALA A 449 17.28 -3.03 0.72
C ALA A 449 16.16 -3.00 1.78
N ALA A 450 16.44 -3.41 3.02
CA ALA A 450 15.42 -3.43 4.07
C ALA A 450 14.74 -2.06 4.30
N ILE A 451 15.49 -0.96 4.23
CA ILE A 451 14.95 0.40 4.32
C ILE A 451 13.96 0.66 3.17
N GLN A 452 14.31 0.31 1.93
CA GLN A 452 13.40 0.44 0.78
C GLN A 452 12.13 -0.38 0.98
N GLU A 453 12.26 -1.61 1.48
CA GLU A 453 11.15 -2.53 1.64
C GLU A 453 10.19 -2.13 2.76
N ILE A 454 10.70 -1.52 3.83
CA ILE A 454 9.85 -1.04 4.94
C ILE A 454 9.20 0.31 4.59
N THR A 455 9.99 1.22 4.00
CA THR A 455 9.61 2.65 3.90
C THR A 455 9.17 3.11 2.53
N GLY A 456 9.57 2.40 1.46
CA GLY A 456 9.35 2.80 0.07
C GLY A 456 10.28 3.92 -0.39
N LEU A 457 11.15 4.43 0.50
CA LEU A 457 12.14 5.44 0.16
C LEU A 457 13.29 4.80 -0.60
N THR A 458 13.77 5.48 -1.65
CA THR A 458 15.04 5.10 -2.27
C THR A 458 16.19 5.30 -1.29
N THR A 459 17.27 4.54 -1.47
CA THR A 459 18.43 4.57 -0.59
C THR A 459 19.72 4.80 -1.36
N THR A 460 20.74 5.23 -0.64
CA THR A 460 22.12 5.31 -1.13
C THR A 460 22.99 4.40 -0.26
N SER A 461 23.87 3.63 -0.91
CA SER A 461 24.90 2.80 -0.28
C SER A 461 26.26 3.26 -0.76
N THR A 462 27.16 3.59 0.15
CA THR A 462 28.46 4.17 -0.19
C THR A 462 29.55 3.75 0.79
N ASP A 463 30.77 3.58 0.28
CA ASP A 463 31.94 3.37 1.11
C ASP A 463 32.28 4.69 1.81
N VAL A 464 32.58 4.64 3.11
CA VAL A 464 32.98 5.82 3.89
C VAL A 464 34.17 6.57 3.29
N ASN A 465 35.07 5.87 2.57
CA ASN A 465 36.21 6.46 1.86
C ASN A 465 35.77 7.35 0.67
N SER A 466 34.52 7.23 0.21
CA SER A 466 33.95 8.02 -0.88
C SER A 466 33.20 9.27 -0.39
N MET A 467 33.17 9.54 0.91
CA MET A 467 32.55 10.73 1.50
C MET A 467 33.49 11.43 2.48
N THR A 468 33.14 12.66 2.86
CA THR A 468 33.87 13.41 3.87
C THR A 468 33.25 13.22 5.25
N GLN A 469 34.02 13.50 6.31
CA GLN A 469 33.48 13.52 7.68
C GLN A 469 32.29 14.48 7.81
N SER A 470 32.35 15.62 7.12
CA SER A 470 31.27 16.61 7.14
C SER A 470 30.00 16.05 6.51
N ASP A 471 30.10 15.24 5.46
CA ASP A 471 28.94 14.60 4.83
C ASP A 471 28.24 13.65 5.81
N LEU A 472 29.00 12.81 6.53
CA LEU A 472 28.42 11.91 7.52
C LEU A 472 27.81 12.66 8.71
N ILE A 473 28.45 13.74 9.18
CA ILE A 473 27.86 14.61 10.22
C ILE A 473 26.55 15.23 9.71
N ASN A 474 26.49 15.66 8.45
CA ASN A 474 25.27 16.21 7.87
C ASN A 474 24.16 15.16 7.79
N LEU A 475 24.47 13.91 7.41
CA LEU A 475 23.52 12.79 7.42
C LEU A 475 22.98 12.48 8.81
N VAL A 476 23.83 12.53 9.84
CA VAL A 476 23.39 12.35 11.24
C VAL A 476 22.39 13.43 11.66
N ASN A 477 22.46 14.63 11.07
CA ASN A 477 21.61 15.77 11.42
C ASN A 477 20.43 15.98 10.45
N SER A 478 20.22 15.09 9.47
CA SER A 478 19.25 15.31 8.38
C SER A 478 17.91 14.59 8.55
N ASN A 479 17.69 13.91 9.68
CA ASN A 479 16.53 13.03 9.93
C ASN A 479 16.32 11.96 8.84
N GLN A 480 17.40 11.59 8.14
CA GLN A 480 17.43 10.46 7.21
C GLN A 480 17.69 9.18 8.00
N ILE A 481 17.10 8.08 7.56
CA ILE A 481 17.39 6.75 8.10
C ILE A 481 18.84 6.46 7.74
N LEU A 482 19.67 6.11 8.73
CA LEU A 482 21.13 6.03 8.62
C LEU A 482 21.68 4.81 9.35
N THR A 483 22.39 3.97 8.60
CA THR A 483 22.97 2.72 9.09
C THR A 483 24.40 2.55 8.60
N ALA A 484 25.15 1.68 9.29
CA ALA A 484 26.53 1.34 9.00
C ALA A 484 26.72 -0.19 8.99
N GLY A 485 27.40 -0.70 7.97
CA GLY A 485 27.78 -2.10 7.85
C GLY A 485 29.30 -2.28 7.93
N PHE A 486 29.74 -3.32 8.64
CA PHE A 486 31.15 -3.63 8.85
C PHE A 486 31.46 -5.02 8.30
N ILE A 487 31.93 -5.12 7.06
CA ILE A 487 32.21 -6.41 6.39
C ILE A 487 33.70 -6.67 6.08
N TYR A 488 34.56 -5.66 6.27
CA TYR A 488 35.98 -5.72 5.92
C TYR A 488 36.93 -5.66 7.12
N GLY A 489 36.42 -5.81 8.35
CA GLY A 489 37.24 -5.78 9.55
C GLY A 489 36.45 -5.71 10.86
N SER A 490 37.08 -6.16 11.94
CA SER A 490 36.62 -5.96 13.32
C SER A 490 37.62 -5.10 14.10
N GLY A 491 37.17 -4.46 15.19
CA GLY A 491 37.99 -3.57 16.00
C GLY A 491 37.16 -2.47 16.65
N TYR A 492 37.74 -1.68 17.55
CA TYR A 492 37.12 -0.47 18.12
C TYR A 492 35.71 -0.66 18.75
N GLY A 493 35.36 -1.89 19.13
CA GLY A 493 34.07 -2.22 19.75
C GLY A 493 32.96 -2.64 18.78
N VAL A 494 33.22 -2.70 17.46
CA VAL A 494 32.26 -3.24 16.48
C VAL A 494 32.54 -4.72 16.15
N ILE A 495 31.49 -5.39 15.72
CA ILE A 495 31.50 -6.79 15.26
C ILE A 495 31.64 -6.80 13.74
N ASN A 496 32.46 -7.72 13.21
CA ASN A 496 32.58 -7.94 11.76
C ASN A 496 31.37 -8.72 11.24
N ASP A 497 31.05 -8.50 9.97
CA ASP A 497 29.85 -9.01 9.30
C ASP A 497 28.55 -8.61 10.04
N HIS A 498 28.50 -7.35 10.49
CA HIS A 498 27.40 -6.86 11.32
C HIS A 498 26.94 -5.45 10.95
N ALA A 499 25.64 -5.23 11.12
CA ALA A 499 24.97 -3.96 10.87
C ALA A 499 24.71 -3.19 12.17
N TYR A 500 24.75 -1.86 12.07
CA TYR A 500 24.51 -0.93 13.16
C TYR A 500 23.64 0.24 12.68
N THR A 501 22.86 0.83 13.59
CA THR A 501 22.28 2.16 13.40
C THR A 501 23.28 3.22 13.83
N ILE A 502 23.48 4.29 13.04
CA ILE A 502 24.22 5.47 13.52
C ILE A 502 23.22 6.37 14.24
N THR A 503 23.41 6.59 15.54
CA THR A 503 22.44 7.29 16.39
C THR A 503 22.80 8.73 16.69
N GLY A 504 24.00 9.18 16.34
CA GLY A 504 24.44 10.53 16.65
C GLY A 504 25.92 10.77 16.39
N TYR A 505 26.34 12.02 16.56
CA TYR A 505 27.73 12.46 16.51
C TYR A 505 28.01 13.37 17.71
N ASP A 506 29.00 13.02 18.51
CA ASP A 506 29.47 13.83 19.62
C ASP A 506 30.64 14.71 19.17
N ALA A 507 30.38 16.01 19.05
CA ALA A 507 31.37 17.00 18.64
C ALA A 507 32.50 17.22 19.67
N LEU A 508 32.30 16.87 20.95
CA LEU A 508 33.33 17.00 21.99
C LEU A 508 34.38 15.89 21.87
N THR A 509 33.94 14.67 21.57
CA THR A 509 34.83 13.51 21.44
C THR A 509 35.22 13.22 19.99
N GLY A 510 34.51 13.79 19.02
CA GLY A 510 34.70 13.55 17.59
C GLY A 510 34.27 12.14 17.16
N ARG A 511 33.29 11.54 17.86
CA ARG A 511 32.87 10.15 17.64
C ARG A 511 31.41 10.06 17.20
N PHE A 512 31.15 9.18 16.23
CA PHE A 512 29.82 8.73 15.84
C PHE A 512 29.37 7.63 16.79
N HIS A 513 28.13 7.70 17.26
CA HIS A 513 27.52 6.68 18.12
C HIS A 513 26.81 5.63 17.27
N LEU A 514 27.04 4.36 17.58
CA LEU A 514 26.50 3.23 16.84
C LEU A 514 25.74 2.32 17.79
N ARG A 515 24.45 2.13 17.48
CA ARG A 515 23.60 1.19 18.18
C ARG A 515 23.65 -0.17 17.50
N ASN A 516 24.17 -1.14 18.24
CA ASN A 516 24.09 -2.55 17.91
C ASN A 516 22.64 -3.06 18.06
N PRO A 517 22.03 -3.71 17.04
CA PRO A 517 20.67 -4.27 17.10
C PRO A 517 20.51 -5.39 18.14
N TRP A 518 21.59 -5.93 18.71
CA TRP A 518 21.51 -6.84 19.87
C TRP A 518 20.95 -6.15 21.12
N GLY A 519 20.92 -4.82 21.17
CA GLY A 519 20.45 -4.03 22.31
C GLY A 519 21.52 -3.83 23.40
N PHE A 520 22.74 -4.30 23.17
CA PHE A 520 23.92 -4.14 24.03
C PHE A 520 25.18 -4.15 23.18
N TYR A 521 26.36 -3.90 23.77
CA TYR A 521 27.63 -3.72 23.02
C TYR A 521 27.52 -2.66 21.91
N HIS A 522 26.94 -1.51 22.25
CA HIS A 522 26.99 -0.32 21.40
C HIS A 522 28.44 0.17 21.26
N ALA A 523 28.73 0.85 20.15
CA ALA A 523 30.06 1.36 19.85
C ALA A 523 30.03 2.88 19.65
N ALA A 524 31.20 3.50 19.74
CA ALA A 524 31.39 4.87 19.30
C ALA A 524 32.71 4.94 18.56
N LEU A 525 32.73 5.41 17.32
CA LEU A 525 33.90 5.41 16.44
C LEU A 525 34.22 6.83 15.95
N SER A 526 35.49 7.20 15.92
CA SER A 526 35.98 8.38 15.23
C SER A 526 35.94 8.19 13.72
N TRP A 527 36.05 9.30 12.98
CA TRP A 527 36.14 9.28 11.53
C TRP A 527 37.27 8.37 11.01
N GLN A 528 38.45 8.44 11.62
CA GLN A 528 39.59 7.61 11.19
C GLN A 528 39.31 6.12 11.42
N GLU A 529 38.68 5.74 12.53
CA GLU A 529 38.34 4.33 12.80
C GLU A 529 37.29 3.80 11.81
N LEU A 530 36.34 4.64 11.34
CA LEU A 530 35.41 4.26 10.28
C LEU A 530 36.15 4.02 8.94
N LEU A 531 37.08 4.92 8.58
CA LEU A 531 37.94 4.75 7.39
C LEU A 531 38.77 3.47 7.46
N ASP A 532 39.42 3.21 8.60
CA ASP A 532 40.26 2.03 8.81
C ASP A 532 39.49 0.72 8.62
N LEU A 533 38.19 0.73 8.92
CA LEU A 533 37.30 -0.42 8.79
C LEU A 533 36.60 -0.52 7.43
N ASN A 534 36.84 0.43 6.51
CA ASN A 534 36.11 0.55 5.23
C ASN A 534 34.60 0.41 5.42
N THR A 535 34.05 1.18 6.38
CA THR A 535 32.63 1.10 6.73
C THR A 535 31.74 1.41 5.53
N ILE A 536 30.69 0.61 5.34
CA ILE A 536 29.65 0.90 4.35
C ILE A 536 28.56 1.71 5.02
N ILE A 537 28.29 2.91 4.51
CA ILE A 537 27.25 3.82 5.01
C ILE A 537 26.04 3.70 4.10
N GLN A 538 24.87 3.39 4.69
CA GLN A 538 23.61 3.24 3.95
C GLN A 538 22.54 4.15 4.55
N TYR A 539 21.87 4.93 3.70
CA TYR A 539 20.88 5.91 4.16
C TYR A 539 19.71 6.10 3.19
N SER A 540 18.55 6.48 3.72
CA SER A 540 17.38 6.86 2.91
C SER A 540 17.63 8.19 2.21
N ASN A 541 17.24 8.33 0.95
CA ASN A 541 17.21 9.61 0.26
C ASN A 541 16.03 10.46 0.75
N VAL A 542 16.12 11.79 0.53
CA VAL A 542 15.11 12.78 0.98
C VAL A 542 13.83 12.71 0.15
#